data_AF-A0AAE5LJZ5-F1
#
_entry.id   AF-A0AAE5LJZ5-F1
#
_cell.length_a   1.000
_cell.length_b   1.000
_cell.length_c   1.000
_cell.angle_alpha   90.00
_cell.angle_beta   90.00
_cell.angle_gamma   90.00
#
_symmetry.space_group_name_H-M   'P 1'
#
loop_
_entity.id
_entity.type
_entity.pdbx_description
1 polymer ?
#
loop_
_entity_poly.entity_id
_entity_poly.type
_entity_poly.pdbx_seq_one_letter_code
_entity_poly.pdbx_strand_id
1 'polypeptide(L)'
;MNTKTEVGDEEIKEDDNSSKGFLVRVIALITSGALVPALTSVMAATVLLSLLSDKNLEIQVGNKTSYQDSLFSYLEKGAINEKFNNEYFETAFKHFDRKGNGRLSSYGRTETLEDFVVFLNSSESSISVEMAKNINDLLVSSRQTDPFAQLPAEERRLMEKLQAQTDKYEDQNATKTMDELKQVLLIRHKEYQKVEEQNAWSLPLSIAGVFLTLVFGIWSTVLSIKQSSYKSVVISASGKPRPAF
;
A
#
# COMPACT_ATOMS: atom_id res chain seq x y z
N MET A 1 19.36 -67.82 3.91
CA MET A 1 19.32 -66.72 2.93
C MET A 1 19.00 -65.46 3.71
N ASN A 2 19.94 -64.51 3.69
CA ASN A 2 20.06 -63.41 4.64
C ASN A 2 20.26 -62.15 3.80
N THR A 3 19.38 -61.16 3.88
CA THR A 3 19.65 -59.82 3.31
C THR A 3 19.24 -58.77 4.33
N LYS A 4 20.27 -58.18 4.92
CA LYS A 4 20.28 -57.03 5.81
C LYS A 4 21.11 -55.94 5.12
N THR A 5 20.78 -54.69 5.43
CA THR A 5 21.53 -53.43 5.20
C THR A 5 21.59 -52.95 3.73
N GLU A 6 21.46 -51.66 3.41
CA GLU A 6 22.07 -50.50 4.08
C GLU A 6 21.33 -49.19 3.72
N VAL A 7 21.35 -48.25 4.66
CA VAL A 7 20.84 -46.87 4.60
C VAL A 7 21.90 -46.00 3.93
N GLY A 8 21.51 -45.12 3.01
CA GLY A 8 22.36 -44.08 2.45
C GLY A 8 21.71 -42.71 2.62
N ASP A 9 22.26 -41.91 3.54
CA ASP A 9 21.92 -40.51 3.75
C ASP A 9 22.58 -39.64 2.65
N GLU A 10 21.79 -38.95 1.82
CA GLU A 10 22.27 -37.90 0.92
C GLU A 10 22.21 -36.54 1.64
N GLU A 11 23.37 -36.11 2.15
CA GLU A 11 23.62 -34.76 2.64
C GLU A 11 23.81 -33.82 1.42
N ILE A 12 22.79 -33.05 1.07
CA ILE A 12 22.90 -31.97 0.07
C ILE A 12 23.66 -30.81 0.71
N LYS A 13 24.95 -30.68 0.38
CA LYS A 13 25.72 -29.45 0.61
C LYS A 13 25.37 -28.42 -0.46
N GLU A 14 24.59 -27.42 -0.10
CA GLU A 14 24.44 -26.19 -0.87
C GLU A 14 25.78 -25.44 -0.93
N ASP A 15 26.27 -25.25 -2.15
CA ASP A 15 27.54 -24.61 -2.46
C ASP A 15 27.37 -23.06 -2.43
N ASP A 16 27.58 -22.45 -1.25
CA ASP A 16 27.58 -20.99 -0.98
C ASP A 16 28.82 -20.27 -1.58
N ASN A 17 29.15 -20.59 -2.84
CA ASN A 17 30.34 -20.07 -3.52
C ASN A 17 30.04 -19.30 -4.82
N SER A 18 28.78 -19.31 -5.29
CA SER A 18 28.38 -18.59 -6.50
C SER A 18 28.20 -17.07 -6.28
N SER A 19 27.64 -16.66 -5.14
CA SER A 19 27.39 -15.24 -4.81
C SER A 19 28.69 -14.47 -4.53
N LYS A 20 29.64 -15.09 -3.82
CA LYS A 20 30.94 -14.48 -3.51
C LYS A 20 31.81 -14.30 -4.77
N GLY A 21 31.73 -15.24 -5.71
CA GLY A 21 32.42 -15.14 -7.00
C GLY A 21 31.90 -13.98 -7.88
N PHE A 22 30.60 -13.70 -7.81
CA PHE A 22 29.99 -12.55 -8.51
C PHE A 22 30.43 -11.22 -7.88
N LEU A 23 30.35 -11.09 -6.55
CA LEU A 23 30.74 -9.86 -5.85
C LEU A 23 32.22 -9.51 -6.02
N VAL A 24 33.11 -10.51 -5.98
CA VAL A 24 34.55 -10.29 -6.16
C VAL A 24 34.88 -9.87 -7.61
N ARG A 25 34.17 -10.41 -8.61
CA ARG A 25 34.33 -9.98 -10.02
C ARG A 25 33.76 -8.60 -10.27
N VAL A 26 32.67 -8.22 -9.60
CA VAL A 26 32.10 -6.86 -9.67
C VAL A 26 33.06 -5.84 -9.03
N ILE A 27 33.66 -6.17 -7.88
CA ILE A 27 34.64 -5.28 -7.21
C ILE A 27 35.92 -5.10 -8.06
N ALA A 28 36.40 -6.16 -8.73
CA ALA A 28 37.57 -6.08 -9.60
C ALA A 28 37.33 -5.23 -10.88
N LEU A 29 36.08 -5.08 -11.32
CA LEU A 29 35.72 -4.23 -12.46
C LEU A 29 35.68 -2.73 -12.11
N ILE A 30 35.54 -2.40 -10.83
CA ILE A 30 35.40 -1.03 -10.31
C ILE A 30 36.75 -0.28 -10.27
N THR A 31 37.90 -0.94 -10.40
CA THR A 31 39.22 -0.29 -10.29
C THR A 31 39.79 0.31 -11.57
N SER A 32 39.10 0.21 -12.72
CA SER A 32 39.56 0.87 -13.97
C SER A 32 38.88 2.22 -14.19
N GLY A 33 39.66 3.29 -14.00
CA GLY A 33 39.20 4.68 -13.93
C GLY A 33 38.30 5.16 -15.08
N ALA A 34 37.36 6.03 -14.70
CA ALA A 34 36.32 6.74 -15.46
C ALA A 34 34.89 6.17 -15.38
N LEU A 35 34.70 4.86 -15.19
CA LEU A 35 33.35 4.26 -15.06
C LEU A 35 32.81 4.21 -13.61
N VAL A 36 33.68 4.51 -12.64
CA VAL A 36 33.40 4.38 -11.20
C VAL A 36 32.22 5.23 -10.73
N PRO A 37 32.10 6.54 -11.05
CA PRO A 37 31.04 7.38 -10.48
C PRO A 37 29.64 6.99 -10.98
N ALA A 38 29.52 6.68 -12.28
CA ALA A 38 28.26 6.31 -12.92
C ALA A 38 27.81 4.90 -12.51
N LEU A 39 28.74 3.94 -12.41
CA LEU A 39 28.41 2.61 -11.89
C LEU A 39 28.09 2.67 -10.39
N THR A 40 28.77 3.50 -9.59
CA THR A 40 28.42 3.66 -8.17
C THR A 40 27.08 4.33 -7.97
N SER A 41 26.64 5.26 -8.85
CA SER A 41 25.32 5.89 -8.72
C SER A 41 24.20 4.94 -9.15
N VAL A 42 24.40 4.17 -10.23
CA VAL A 42 23.44 3.14 -10.67
C VAL A 42 23.38 2.00 -9.66
N MET A 43 24.52 1.54 -9.12
CA MET A 43 24.56 0.55 -8.03
C MET A 43 23.97 1.11 -6.74
N ALA A 44 24.22 2.36 -6.36
CA ALA A 44 23.59 2.96 -5.18
C ALA A 44 22.09 3.10 -5.37
N ALA A 45 21.61 3.44 -6.58
CA ALA A 45 20.19 3.53 -6.90
C ALA A 45 19.52 2.14 -6.97
N THR A 46 20.19 1.11 -7.51
CA THR A 46 19.67 -0.26 -7.50
C THR A 46 19.75 -0.90 -6.13
N VAL A 47 20.78 -0.61 -5.33
CA VAL A 47 20.85 -1.02 -3.92
C VAL A 47 19.83 -0.24 -3.09
N LEU A 48 19.58 1.04 -3.35
CA LEU A 48 18.47 1.77 -2.71
C LEU A 48 17.11 1.22 -3.15
N LEU A 49 16.88 0.95 -4.44
CA LEU A 49 15.64 0.30 -4.90
C LEU A 49 15.50 -1.09 -4.32
N SER A 50 16.58 -1.86 -4.25
CA SER A 50 16.58 -3.21 -3.68
C SER A 50 16.40 -3.14 -2.18
N LEU A 51 16.98 -2.17 -1.46
CA LEU A 51 16.74 -1.96 -0.03
C LEU A 51 15.34 -1.39 0.24
N LEU A 52 14.74 -0.64 -0.69
CA LEU A 52 13.35 -0.18 -0.66
C LEU A 52 12.36 -1.27 -1.10
N SER A 53 12.82 -2.29 -1.82
CA SER A 53 12.02 -3.43 -2.28
C SER A 53 12.17 -4.66 -1.37
N ASP A 54 13.28 -4.79 -0.67
CA ASP A 54 13.66 -5.90 0.23
C ASP A 54 13.40 -5.53 1.70
N LYS A 55 13.47 -4.23 2.04
CA LYS A 55 12.58 -3.72 3.07
C LYS A 55 11.23 -3.58 2.39
N ASN A 56 10.33 -4.47 2.76
CA ASN A 56 8.98 -4.03 3.09
C ASN A 56 9.09 -2.72 3.87
N LEU A 57 9.06 -1.58 3.17
CA LEU A 57 8.20 -0.48 3.57
C LEU A 57 6.77 -1.03 3.47
N GLU A 58 6.46 -1.99 4.35
CA GLU A 58 5.38 -1.80 5.30
C GLU A 58 5.63 -0.42 5.94
N ILE A 59 5.33 0.64 5.18
CA ILE A 59 4.41 1.61 5.73
C ILE A 59 3.32 0.72 6.30
N GLN A 60 3.18 0.69 7.62
CA GLN A 60 2.01 0.11 8.23
C GLN A 60 0.79 0.93 7.77
N VAL A 61 0.43 0.86 6.50
CA VAL A 61 -0.96 0.90 6.04
C VAL A 61 -1.50 -0.44 6.52
N GLY A 62 -1.61 -0.59 7.85
CA GLY A 62 -1.60 -1.90 8.47
C GLY A 62 -2.70 -2.74 7.86
N ASN A 63 -2.34 -3.76 7.08
CA ASN A 63 -3.16 -4.84 6.54
C ASN A 63 -4.70 -4.62 6.55
N LYS A 64 -5.17 -3.47 6.07
CA LYS A 64 -6.61 -3.10 6.11
C LYS A 64 -7.38 -3.96 5.10
N THR A 65 -6.69 -4.38 4.05
CA THR A 65 -7.21 -5.12 2.91
C THR A 65 -7.38 -6.62 3.20
N SER A 66 -6.43 -7.32 3.85
CA SER A 66 -6.51 -8.80 3.94
C SER A 66 -7.79 -9.36 4.60
N TYR A 67 -8.27 -8.74 5.69
CA TYR A 67 -9.48 -9.22 6.39
C TYR A 67 -10.76 -8.80 5.68
N GLN A 68 -10.77 -7.59 5.11
CA GLN A 68 -11.89 -7.06 4.36
C GLN A 68 -12.08 -7.83 3.05
N ASP A 69 -10.99 -8.12 2.33
CA ASP A 69 -10.99 -8.95 1.12
C ASP A 69 -11.47 -10.37 1.42
N SER A 70 -11.01 -10.94 2.55
CA SER A 70 -11.45 -12.27 2.99
C SER A 70 -12.94 -12.30 3.34
N LEU A 71 -13.43 -11.25 4.01
CA LEU A 71 -14.85 -11.07 4.27
C LEU A 71 -15.64 -10.97 2.96
N PHE A 72 -15.19 -10.14 2.01
CA PHE A 72 -15.89 -9.90 0.75
C PHE A 72 -15.94 -11.17 -0.10
N SER A 73 -14.85 -11.92 -0.21
CA SER A 73 -14.87 -13.22 -0.90
C SER A 73 -15.81 -14.23 -0.22
N TYR A 74 -15.89 -14.22 1.11
CA TYR A 74 -16.83 -15.08 1.85
C TYR A 74 -18.29 -14.66 1.63
N LEU A 75 -18.56 -13.36 1.62
CA LEU A 75 -19.89 -12.80 1.38
C LEU A 75 -20.33 -13.02 -0.07
N GLU A 76 -19.42 -12.87 -1.04
CA GLU A 76 -19.65 -13.15 -2.46
C GLU A 76 -20.03 -14.62 -2.68
N LYS A 77 -19.31 -15.57 -2.07
CA LYS A 77 -19.68 -16.99 -2.12
C LYS A 77 -21.05 -17.24 -1.49
N GLY A 78 -21.40 -16.52 -0.42
CA GLY A 78 -22.73 -16.57 0.18
C GLY A 78 -23.81 -15.99 -0.73
N ALA A 79 -23.49 -14.90 -1.43
CA ALA A 79 -24.35 -14.21 -2.38
C ALA A 79 -24.68 -15.08 -3.59
N ILE A 80 -23.66 -15.70 -4.20
CA ILE A 80 -23.80 -16.59 -5.36
C ILE A 80 -24.67 -17.81 -5.01
N ASN A 81 -24.60 -18.30 -3.77
CA ASN A 81 -25.38 -19.43 -3.31
C ASN A 81 -26.75 -19.05 -2.70
N GLU A 82 -27.21 -17.80 -2.88
CA GLU A 82 -28.50 -17.29 -2.37
C GLU A 82 -28.69 -17.42 -0.84
N LYS A 83 -27.59 -17.49 -0.08
CA LYS A 83 -27.62 -17.60 1.39
C LYS A 83 -27.45 -16.27 2.11
N PHE A 84 -27.23 -15.20 1.36
CA PHE A 84 -26.94 -13.92 1.95
C PHE A 84 -28.21 -13.25 2.49
N ASN A 85 -28.18 -13.01 3.79
CA ASN A 85 -29.18 -12.28 4.54
C ASN A 85 -28.47 -11.54 5.70
N ASN A 86 -29.25 -10.83 6.52
CA ASN A 86 -28.69 -10.07 7.65
C ASN A 86 -27.92 -10.95 8.65
N GLU A 87 -28.45 -12.12 8.99
CA GLU A 87 -27.80 -13.04 9.93
C GLU A 87 -26.47 -13.59 9.38
N TYR A 88 -26.43 -13.92 8.08
CA TYR A 88 -25.24 -14.37 7.39
C TYR A 88 -24.16 -13.28 7.38
N PHE A 89 -24.54 -12.05 7.03
CA PHE A 89 -23.64 -10.91 7.05
C PHE A 89 -23.10 -10.64 8.46
N GLU A 90 -23.96 -10.59 9.47
CA GLU A 90 -23.56 -10.36 10.86
C GLU A 90 -22.59 -11.42 11.39
N THR A 91 -22.86 -12.69 11.07
CA THR A 91 -22.02 -13.80 11.49
C THR A 91 -20.64 -13.71 10.84
N ALA A 92 -20.60 -13.42 9.54
CA ALA A 92 -19.36 -13.22 8.81
C ALA A 92 -18.59 -12.00 9.36
N PHE A 93 -19.26 -10.85 9.48
CA PHE A 93 -18.68 -9.61 9.98
C PHE A 93 -18.02 -9.82 11.34
N LYS A 94 -18.73 -10.38 12.32
CA LYS A 94 -18.18 -10.65 13.67
C LYS A 94 -17.03 -11.67 13.64
N HIS A 95 -17.11 -12.68 12.78
CA HIS A 95 -16.03 -13.66 12.64
C HIS A 95 -14.73 -13.00 12.16
N PHE A 96 -14.82 -12.21 11.08
CA PHE A 96 -13.65 -11.53 10.50
C PHE A 96 -13.18 -10.37 11.36
N ASP A 97 -14.08 -9.68 12.05
CA ASP A 97 -13.73 -8.59 12.97
C ASP A 97 -12.93 -9.12 14.17
N ARG A 98 -13.34 -10.25 14.74
CA ARG A 98 -12.59 -10.93 15.81
C ARG A 98 -11.20 -11.35 15.34
N LYS A 99 -11.07 -11.86 14.10
CA LYS A 99 -9.76 -12.18 13.50
C LYS A 99 -8.90 -10.93 13.27
N GLY A 100 -9.54 -9.82 12.94
CA GLY A 100 -8.92 -8.52 12.71
C GLY A 100 -8.71 -7.70 13.98
N ASN A 101 -9.00 -8.22 15.18
CA ASN A 101 -8.93 -7.49 16.45
C ASN A 101 -9.77 -6.19 16.49
N GLY A 102 -11.02 -6.23 16.03
CA GLY A 102 -11.95 -5.09 16.12
C GLY A 102 -11.82 -4.04 15.01
N ARG A 103 -11.00 -4.31 13.99
CA ARG A 103 -10.72 -3.35 12.93
C ARG A 103 -11.91 -3.09 12.00
N LEU A 104 -12.75 -4.10 11.74
CA LEU A 104 -13.95 -3.89 10.93
C LEU A 104 -15.01 -3.11 11.72
N SER A 105 -15.16 -3.39 13.01
CA SER A 105 -16.02 -2.59 13.89
C SER A 105 -15.55 -1.14 14.01
N SER A 106 -14.24 -0.89 13.98
CA SER A 106 -13.70 0.48 13.92
C SER A 106 -13.98 1.18 12.60
N TYR A 107 -14.10 0.43 11.51
CA TYR A 107 -14.41 0.95 10.18
C TYR A 107 -15.90 1.24 10.01
N GLY A 108 -16.74 0.42 10.65
CA GLY A 108 -18.18 0.59 10.66
C GLY A 108 -18.88 -0.42 9.75
N ARG A 109 -20.05 -0.85 10.22
CA ARG A 109 -20.85 -1.90 9.57
C ARG A 109 -21.42 -1.41 8.24
N THR A 110 -21.95 -0.20 8.22
CA THR A 110 -22.58 0.42 7.04
C THR A 110 -21.54 0.61 5.95
N GLU A 111 -20.37 1.12 6.32
CA GLU A 111 -19.21 1.36 5.44
C GLU A 111 -18.73 0.04 4.82
N THR A 112 -18.66 -1.02 5.62
CA THR A 112 -18.29 -2.36 5.14
C THR A 112 -19.30 -2.90 4.12
N LEU A 113 -20.59 -2.64 4.30
CA LEU A 113 -21.65 -3.03 3.35
C LEU A 113 -21.60 -2.21 2.06
N GLU A 114 -21.36 -0.90 2.17
CA GLU A 114 -21.20 0.00 1.02
C GLU A 114 -20.02 -0.44 0.15
N ASP A 115 -18.87 -0.70 0.78
CA ASP A 115 -17.69 -1.22 0.11
C ASP A 115 -17.94 -2.61 -0.50
N PHE A 116 -18.73 -3.46 0.15
CA PHE A 116 -19.10 -4.77 -0.41
C PHE A 116 -19.97 -4.62 -1.67
N VAL A 117 -20.88 -3.65 -1.71
CA VAL A 117 -21.66 -3.33 -2.93
C VAL A 117 -20.74 -2.85 -4.05
N VAL A 118 -19.76 -2.00 -3.74
CA VAL A 118 -18.76 -1.56 -4.72
C VAL A 118 -17.93 -2.74 -5.22
N PHE A 119 -17.49 -3.60 -4.30
CA PHE A 119 -16.77 -4.84 -4.62
C PHE A 119 -17.58 -5.71 -5.59
N LEU A 120 -18.85 -5.96 -5.29
CA LEU A 120 -19.77 -6.76 -6.10
C LEU A 120 -20.02 -6.19 -7.52
N ASN A 121 -20.02 -4.86 -7.66
CA ASN A 121 -20.12 -4.21 -8.97
C ASN A 121 -18.79 -4.27 -9.76
N SER A 122 -17.67 -4.45 -9.05
CA SER A 122 -16.33 -4.56 -9.65
C SER A 122 -15.93 -6.01 -9.97
N SER A 123 -16.47 -6.98 -9.24
CA SER A 123 -16.36 -8.40 -9.60
C SER A 123 -17.34 -8.69 -10.73
N GLU A 124 -16.92 -9.43 -11.77
CA GLU A 124 -17.80 -9.89 -12.86
C GLU A 124 -18.90 -10.88 -12.39
N SER A 125 -19.16 -10.94 -11.08
CA SER A 125 -20.15 -11.80 -10.44
C SER A 125 -21.55 -11.42 -10.88
N SER A 126 -22.24 -12.34 -11.55
CA SER A 126 -23.66 -12.20 -11.87
C SER A 126 -24.51 -12.42 -10.61
N ILE A 127 -24.90 -11.34 -9.95
CA ILE A 127 -25.74 -11.38 -8.75
C ILE A 127 -27.21 -11.39 -9.16
N SER A 128 -28.05 -12.16 -8.46
CA SER A 128 -29.49 -12.18 -8.73
C SER A 128 -30.19 -10.87 -8.31
N VAL A 129 -31.30 -10.54 -8.96
CA VAL A 129 -32.11 -9.35 -8.64
C VAL A 129 -32.61 -9.39 -7.19
N GLU A 130 -32.97 -10.57 -6.70
CA GLU A 130 -33.43 -10.79 -5.33
C GLU A 130 -32.32 -10.53 -4.31
N MET A 131 -31.09 -10.92 -4.64
CA MET A 131 -29.91 -10.67 -3.80
C MET A 131 -29.55 -9.17 -3.76
N ALA A 132 -29.60 -8.47 -4.90
CA ALA A 132 -29.40 -7.03 -4.93
C ALA A 132 -30.43 -6.29 -4.06
N LYS A 133 -31.69 -6.76 -4.07
CA LYS A 133 -32.74 -6.25 -3.19
C LYS A 133 -32.42 -6.49 -1.71
N ASN A 134 -32.00 -7.70 -1.34
CA ASN A 134 -31.65 -8.03 0.04
C ASN A 134 -30.49 -7.17 0.57
N ILE A 135 -29.45 -6.94 -0.25
CA ILE A 135 -28.35 -6.04 0.12
C ILE A 135 -28.86 -4.61 0.32
N ASN A 136 -29.69 -4.12 -0.59
CA ASN A 136 -30.24 -2.76 -0.50
C ASN A 136 -31.14 -2.59 0.74
N ASP A 137 -32.00 -3.56 1.05
CA ASP A 137 -32.85 -3.54 2.25
C ASP A 137 -32.00 -3.53 3.54
N LEU A 138 -30.88 -4.28 3.53
CA LEU A 138 -29.92 -4.31 4.63
C LEU A 138 -29.16 -2.97 4.75
N LEU A 139 -28.82 -2.34 3.64
CA LEU A 139 -28.20 -1.01 3.60
C LEU A 139 -29.14 0.07 4.15
N VAL A 140 -30.39 0.07 3.71
CA VAL A 140 -31.43 1.02 4.15
C VAL A 140 -31.67 0.86 5.65
N SER A 141 -31.82 -0.38 6.13
CA SER A 141 -31.98 -0.63 7.57
C SER A 141 -30.75 -0.22 8.38
N SER A 142 -29.53 -0.48 7.88
CA SER A 142 -28.30 -0.07 8.57
C SER A 142 -28.20 1.46 8.71
N ARG A 143 -28.52 2.20 7.65
CA ARG A 143 -28.54 3.68 7.66
C ARG A 143 -29.61 4.26 8.59
N GLN A 144 -30.71 3.54 8.82
CA GLN A 144 -31.72 3.95 9.80
C GLN A 144 -31.27 3.71 11.24
N THR A 145 -30.53 2.62 11.48
CA THR A 145 -30.06 2.27 12.84
C THR A 145 -28.85 3.07 13.29
N ASP A 146 -27.98 3.49 12.36
CA ASP A 146 -26.82 4.33 12.65
C ASP A 146 -26.70 5.44 11.58
N PRO A 147 -27.50 6.52 11.67
CA PRO A 147 -27.56 7.57 10.66
C PRO A 147 -26.29 8.43 10.59
N PHE A 148 -25.39 8.30 11.59
CA PHE A 148 -24.19 9.11 11.73
C PHE A 148 -22.91 8.28 11.64
N ALA A 149 -22.97 7.03 11.18
CA ALA A 149 -21.83 6.10 11.09
C ALA A 149 -20.62 6.70 10.37
N GLN A 150 -20.87 7.46 9.30
CA GLN A 150 -19.84 8.06 8.45
C GLN A 150 -19.14 9.26 9.10
N LEU A 151 -19.64 9.76 10.23
CA LEU A 151 -19.04 10.87 10.94
C LEU A 151 -17.89 10.39 11.85
N PRO A 152 -16.80 11.17 11.98
CA PRO A 152 -15.77 10.93 12.98
C PRO A 152 -16.35 10.77 14.37
N ALA A 153 -15.70 9.98 15.23
CA ALA A 153 -16.22 9.61 16.54
C ALA A 153 -16.73 10.80 17.39
N GLU A 154 -16.02 11.93 17.38
CA GLU A 154 -16.45 13.13 18.13
C GLU A 154 -17.68 13.81 17.51
N GLU A 155 -17.71 13.96 16.18
CA GLU A 155 -18.84 14.54 15.45
C GLU A 155 -20.08 13.65 15.58
N ARG A 156 -19.91 12.34 15.42
CA ARG A 156 -20.97 11.32 15.61
C ARG A 156 -21.58 11.42 17.00
N ARG A 157 -20.75 11.44 18.06
CA ARG A 157 -21.21 11.57 19.45
C ARG A 157 -22.04 12.83 19.67
N LEU A 158 -21.63 13.95 19.08
CA LEU A 158 -22.33 15.23 19.21
C LEU A 158 -23.66 15.23 18.43
N MET A 159 -23.69 14.61 17.25
CA MET A 159 -24.91 14.44 16.45
C MET A 159 -25.93 13.51 17.14
N GLU A 160 -25.48 12.38 17.70
CA GLU A 160 -26.32 11.49 18.52
C GLU A 160 -26.90 12.23 19.74
N LYS A 161 -26.08 13.04 20.42
CA LYS A 161 -26.51 13.85 21.56
C LYS A 161 -27.51 14.94 21.16
N LEU A 162 -27.31 15.59 20.01
CA LEU A 162 -28.27 16.55 19.44
C LEU A 162 -29.59 15.88 19.11
N GLN A 163 -29.57 14.75 18.41
CA GLN A 163 -30.78 14.00 18.07
C GLN A 163 -31.57 13.62 19.33
N ALA A 164 -30.89 13.06 20.34
CA ALA A 164 -31.52 12.69 21.61
C ALA A 164 -32.09 13.89 22.39
N GLN A 165 -31.57 15.09 22.20
CA GLN A 165 -32.04 16.33 22.84
C GLN A 165 -33.20 16.96 22.07
N THR A 166 -33.18 16.91 20.73
CA THR A 166 -34.27 17.34 19.86
C THR A 166 -35.50 16.46 20.06
N ASP A 167 -35.32 15.14 20.19
CA ASP A 167 -36.40 14.18 20.47
C ASP A 167 -37.07 14.41 21.84
N LYS A 168 -36.35 15.05 22.78
CA LYS A 168 -36.82 15.35 24.15
C LYS A 168 -37.29 16.80 24.34
N TYR A 169 -37.30 17.63 23.29
CA TYR A 169 -37.64 19.06 23.34
C TYR A 169 -36.80 19.88 24.34
N GLU A 170 -35.53 19.50 24.58
CA GLU A 170 -34.64 20.23 25.48
C GLU A 170 -33.78 21.28 24.74
N ASP A 171 -34.40 22.41 24.36
CA ASP A 171 -33.79 23.45 23.52
C ASP A 171 -32.45 24.03 24.05
N GLN A 172 -32.34 24.20 25.37
CA GLN A 172 -31.12 24.77 25.98
C GLN A 172 -29.92 23.82 25.90
N ASN A 173 -30.18 22.51 25.97
CA ASN A 173 -29.14 21.49 25.89
C ASN A 173 -28.73 21.25 24.43
N ALA A 174 -29.69 21.29 23.50
CA ALA A 174 -29.43 21.24 22.06
C ALA A 174 -28.54 22.40 21.60
N THR A 175 -28.80 23.62 22.08
CA THR A 175 -27.98 24.80 21.73
C THR A 175 -26.51 24.63 22.15
N LYS A 176 -26.26 24.12 23.36
CA LYS A 176 -24.89 23.84 23.84
C LYS A 176 -24.19 22.78 23.02
N THR A 177 -24.87 21.68 22.69
CA THR A 177 -24.28 20.61 21.86
C THR A 177 -24.00 21.09 20.43
N MET A 178 -24.83 21.99 19.89
CA MET A 178 -24.59 22.62 18.59
C MET A 178 -23.34 23.52 18.62
N ASP A 179 -23.12 24.25 19.70
CA ASP A 179 -21.90 25.06 19.85
C ASP A 179 -20.65 24.18 20.04
N GLU A 180 -20.75 23.06 20.76
CA GLU A 180 -19.70 22.02 20.82
C GLU A 180 -19.36 21.49 19.41
N LEU A 181 -20.39 21.18 18.60
CA LEU A 181 -20.20 20.68 17.23
C LEU A 181 -19.51 21.71 16.33
N LYS A 182 -19.91 22.99 16.41
CA LYS A 182 -19.23 24.07 15.68
C LYS A 182 -17.75 24.17 16.05
N GLN A 183 -17.41 24.00 17.32
CA GLN A 183 -16.01 24.05 17.76
C GLN A 183 -15.20 22.90 17.18
N VAL A 184 -15.73 21.67 17.22
CA VAL A 184 -15.07 20.49 16.62
C VAL A 184 -14.83 20.70 15.12
N LEU A 185 -15.85 21.16 14.38
CA LEU A 185 -15.73 21.45 12.95
C LEU A 185 -14.69 22.54 12.66
N LEU A 186 -14.62 23.59 13.49
CA LEU A 186 -13.67 24.68 13.32
C LEU A 186 -12.22 24.22 13.58
N ILE A 187 -12.00 23.38 14.59
CA ILE A 187 -10.69 22.77 14.85
C ILE A 187 -10.25 21.94 13.64
N ARG A 188 -11.14 21.09 13.13
CA ARG A 188 -10.84 20.24 11.97
C ARG A 188 -10.54 21.03 10.71
N HIS A 189 -11.30 22.10 10.45
CA HIS A 189 -11.03 22.98 9.32
C HIS A 189 -9.63 23.61 9.40
N LYS A 190 -9.20 24.05 10.59
CA LYS A 190 -7.85 24.55 10.82
C LYS A 190 -6.78 23.48 10.64
N GLU A 191 -7.06 22.24 11.01
CA GLU A 191 -6.14 21.11 10.76
C GLU A 191 -5.98 20.85 9.27
N TYR A 192 -7.08 20.82 8.51
CA TYR A 192 -7.02 20.69 7.04
C TYR A 192 -6.22 21.82 6.40
N GLN A 193 -6.44 23.07 6.80
CA GLN A 193 -5.66 24.21 6.30
C GLN A 193 -4.16 24.05 6.60
N LYS A 194 -3.78 23.63 7.82
CA LYS A 194 -2.37 23.40 8.16
C LYS A 194 -1.74 22.31 7.30
N VAL A 195 -2.47 21.21 7.05
CA VAL A 195 -1.98 20.12 6.19
C VAL A 195 -1.84 20.60 4.75
N GLU A 196 -2.80 21.39 4.25
CA GLU A 196 -2.75 21.99 2.92
C GLU A 196 -1.57 22.96 2.77
N GLU A 197 -1.35 23.85 3.73
CA GLU A 197 -0.21 24.78 3.75
C GLU A 197 1.14 24.05 3.80
N GLN A 198 1.24 22.95 4.56
CA GLN A 198 2.44 22.11 4.61
C GLN A 198 2.68 21.37 3.29
N ASN A 199 1.61 20.86 2.67
CA ASN A 199 1.69 20.11 1.42
C ASN A 199 1.79 21.00 0.17
N ALA A 200 1.45 22.29 0.26
CA ALA A 200 1.51 23.24 -0.84
C ALA A 200 2.92 23.36 -1.44
N TRP A 201 3.96 23.18 -0.62
CA TRP A 201 5.36 23.16 -1.07
C TRP A 201 5.83 21.76 -1.47
N SER A 202 5.20 20.70 -0.96
CA SER A 202 5.59 19.32 -1.29
C SER A 202 5.31 18.97 -2.74
N LEU A 203 4.20 19.44 -3.31
CA LEU A 203 3.84 19.16 -4.71
C LEU A 203 4.85 19.75 -5.72
N PRO A 204 5.20 21.06 -5.69
CA PRO A 204 6.19 21.60 -6.60
C PRO A 204 7.60 21.03 -6.35
N LEU A 205 7.95 20.70 -5.10
CA LEU A 205 9.24 20.10 -4.77
C LEU A 205 9.39 18.69 -5.37
N SER A 206 8.32 17.88 -5.34
CA SER A 206 8.28 16.56 -5.98
C SER A 206 8.45 16.65 -7.50
N ILE A 207 7.75 17.60 -8.14
CA ILE A 207 7.88 17.85 -9.59
C ILE A 207 9.32 18.27 -9.93
N ALA A 208 9.91 19.17 -9.13
CA ALA A 208 11.30 19.59 -9.31
C ALA A 208 12.27 18.42 -9.16
N GLY A 209 12.06 17.53 -8.19
CA GLY A 209 12.89 16.33 -7.98
C GLY A 209 12.86 15.36 -9.16
N VAL A 210 11.68 15.09 -9.73
CA VAL A 210 11.53 14.26 -10.93
C VAL A 210 12.24 14.89 -12.12
N PHE A 211 12.05 16.20 -12.32
CA PHE A 211 12.69 16.93 -13.40
C PHE A 211 14.22 16.89 -13.29
N LEU A 212 14.76 17.13 -12.08
CA LEU A 212 16.20 17.08 -11.82
C LEU A 212 16.78 15.69 -12.09
N THR A 213 16.06 14.64 -11.68
CA THR A 213 16.45 13.24 -11.92
C THR A 213 16.54 12.94 -13.42
N LEU A 214 15.58 13.44 -14.20
CA LEU A 214 15.59 13.29 -15.65
C LEU A 214 16.80 13.99 -16.28
N VAL A 215 17.07 15.24 -15.88
CA VAL A 215 18.20 16.03 -16.37
C VAL A 215 19.52 15.35 -16.05
N PHE A 216 19.73 14.91 -14.81
CA PHE A 216 20.96 14.22 -14.41
C PHE A 216 21.13 12.87 -15.10
N GLY A 217 20.03 12.13 -15.30
CA GLY A 217 20.06 10.87 -16.06
C GLY A 217 20.52 11.06 -17.51
N ILE A 218 19.97 12.06 -18.20
CA ILE A 218 20.35 12.40 -19.58
C ILE A 218 21.80 12.90 -19.62
N TRP A 219 22.17 13.81 -18.72
CA TRP A 219 23.53 14.36 -18.66
C TRP A 219 24.58 13.27 -18.42
N SER A 220 24.30 12.35 -17.50
CA SER A 220 25.18 11.20 -17.21
C SER A 220 25.41 10.33 -18.44
N THR A 221 24.34 10.07 -19.21
CA THR A 221 24.41 9.27 -20.43
C THR A 221 25.27 9.96 -21.50
N VAL A 222 25.07 11.27 -21.72
CA VAL A 222 25.85 12.06 -22.70
C VAL A 222 27.33 12.12 -22.32
N LEU A 223 27.64 12.35 -21.04
CA LEU A 223 29.01 12.40 -20.55
C LEU A 223 29.73 11.06 -20.76
N SER A 224 29.02 9.96 -20.51
CA SER A 224 29.53 8.59 -20.67
C SER A 224 29.85 8.27 -22.14
N ILE A 225 28.97 8.66 -23.08
CA ILE A 225 29.22 8.50 -24.53
C ILE A 225 30.47 9.29 -24.95
N LYS A 226 30.60 10.54 -24.48
CA LYS A 226 31.73 11.40 -24.83
C LYS A 226 33.06 10.80 -24.35
N GLN A 227 33.14 10.26 -23.14
CA GLN A 227 34.35 9.59 -22.63
C GLN A 227 34.74 8.33 -23.43
N SER A 228 33.75 7.55 -23.89
CA SER A 228 34.00 6.35 -24.71
C SER A 228 34.72 6.72 -26.03
N SER A 229 34.30 7.80 -26.68
CA SER A 229 34.94 8.30 -27.91
C SER A 229 36.37 8.82 -27.71
N TYR A 230 36.70 9.41 -26.56
CA TYR A 230 38.09 9.84 -26.31
C TYR A 230 39.03 8.65 -26.03
N LYS A 231 38.52 7.57 -25.43
CA LYS A 231 39.35 6.39 -25.07
C LYS A 231 39.76 5.57 -26.30
N SER A 232 38.93 5.51 -27.35
CA SER A 232 39.25 4.80 -28.59
C SER A 232 40.30 5.52 -29.45
N VAL A 233 40.33 6.86 -29.43
CA VAL A 233 41.31 7.66 -30.19
C VAL A 233 42.73 7.56 -29.61
N VAL A 234 42.87 7.51 -28.28
CA VAL A 234 44.19 7.43 -27.61
C VAL A 234 44.85 6.06 -27.79
N ILE A 235 44.07 4.98 -27.88
CA ILE A 235 44.63 3.62 -28.10
C ILE A 235 45.21 3.48 -29.51
N SER A 236 44.60 4.10 -30.53
CA SER A 236 45.11 4.09 -31.91
C SER A 236 46.42 4.87 -32.08
N ALA A 237 46.61 5.96 -31.33
CA ALA A 237 47.81 6.79 -31.43
C ALA A 237 49.05 6.21 -30.68
N SER A 238 48.86 5.21 -29.82
CA SER A 238 49.95 4.64 -28.98
C SER A 238 50.61 3.38 -29.56
N GLY A 239 50.32 3.04 -30.82
CA GLY A 239 50.90 1.89 -31.53
C GLY A 239 52.42 2.01 -31.72
N LYS A 240 53.20 1.81 -30.65
CA LYS A 240 54.64 1.54 -30.75
C LYS A 240 54.81 0.11 -31.28
N PRO A 241 55.56 -0.08 -32.39
CA PRO A 241 55.85 -1.43 -32.88
C PRO A 241 56.65 -2.19 -31.83
N ARG A 242 56.22 -3.42 -31.52
CA ARG A 242 56.95 -4.33 -30.65
C ARG A 242 58.28 -4.68 -31.32
N PRO A 243 59.42 -4.61 -30.62
CA PRO A 243 60.67 -5.14 -31.15
C PRO A 243 60.54 -6.66 -31.30
N ALA A 244 60.77 -7.14 -32.52
CA ALA A 244 60.91 -8.57 -32.80
C ALA A 244 62.20 -9.06 -32.16
N PHE A 245 62.08 -10.03 -31.25
CA PHE A 245 63.18 -10.89 -30.84
C PHE A 245 63.10 -12.18 -31.66
#